data_AF-A0A5A4UBA0-F1
#
_entry.id   AF-A0A5A4UBA0-F1
#
_cell.length_a   1.000
_cell.length_b   1.000
_cell.length_c   1.000
_cell.angle_alpha   90.00
_cell.angle_beta   90.00
_cell.angle_gamma   90.00
#
_symmetry.space_group_name_H-M   'P 1'
#
loop_
_entity.id
_entity.type
_entity.pdbx_description
1 polymer ?
#
loop_
_entity_poly.entity_id
_entity_poly.type
_entity_poly.pdbx_seq_one_letter_code
_entity_poly.pdbx_strand_id
1 'polypeptide(L)'
;YKHSPKWSNFNINNQNLFKYNYKKNFILNNNKFFFQKRNLSNSTNLLSSTPLSNNLKLNLKDKSKVLVSFTLEHNLTPVYSYEDLHLNETRNKILSETKGLSGVYLILNKVTLDYYIGSASTGRFFARFSNHLMYFRGSKVVKFAVRKYKLSNFAFFILELFPEIVNKENNKKLIDREDFYLKTLLPNYNILTEAGSSFGYKHTEIDRIKMKTNYSLERRIKIGNLNKGKNLSTETRTKMREKALSRDRTKLKLSEKSLLNLTKNSKALILFNLDLTIFGEYKSLTEAAKAINCNVKTIRRALTTNKKILKRRFIVKFINK
;
A
#
# COMPACT_ATOMS: atom_id res chain seq x y z
N TYR A 1 -4.02 9.42 27.12
CA TYR A 1 -4.36 8.25 26.28
C TYR A 1 -5.89 8.00 26.18
N LYS A 2 -6.67 8.86 25.51
CA LYS A 2 -8.13 8.59 25.32
C LYS A 2 -8.74 8.89 23.93
N HIS A 3 -8.04 9.62 23.04
CA HIS A 3 -8.62 10.10 21.76
C HIS A 3 -7.78 9.86 20.49
N SER A 4 -6.80 8.96 20.53
CA SER A 4 -6.13 8.48 19.30
C SER A 4 -7.09 7.66 18.43
N PRO A 5 -7.10 7.81 17.08
CA PRO A 5 -8.02 7.08 16.22
C PRO A 5 -7.72 5.57 16.17
N LYS A 6 -8.69 4.74 16.57
CA LYS A 6 -8.57 3.28 16.54
C LYS A 6 -8.79 2.74 15.12
N TRP A 7 -7.73 2.33 14.43
CA TRP A 7 -7.80 1.59 13.16
C TRP A 7 -7.51 0.08 13.33
N SER A 8 -7.94 -0.51 14.46
CA SER A 8 -7.71 -1.93 14.77
C SER A 8 -8.78 -2.52 15.71
N ASN A 9 -10.06 -2.40 15.35
CA ASN A 9 -11.17 -3.11 16.00
C ASN A 9 -11.62 -4.30 15.12
N PHE A 10 -10.86 -5.39 15.15
CA PHE A 10 -11.37 -6.74 14.89
C PHE A 10 -11.39 -7.46 16.24
N ASN A 11 -12.55 -8.01 16.64
CA ASN A 11 -12.66 -8.74 17.91
C ASN A 11 -11.83 -10.02 17.86
N ILE A 12 -10.87 -10.14 18.78
CA ILE A 12 -10.31 -11.41 19.20
C ILE A 12 -10.44 -11.44 20.72
N ASN A 13 -11.48 -12.10 21.21
CA ASN A 13 -11.47 -12.59 22.59
C ASN A 13 -10.55 -13.80 22.62
N ASN A 14 -9.33 -13.63 23.12
CA ASN A 14 -8.61 -14.66 23.85
C ASN A 14 -7.56 -13.98 24.74
N GLN A 15 -7.46 -14.46 25.98
CA GLN A 15 -6.53 -13.93 26.97
C GLN A 15 -5.13 -14.53 26.77
N ASN A 16 -4.13 -13.89 27.39
CA ASN A 16 -2.75 -14.36 27.53
C ASN A 16 -1.96 -14.60 26.24
N LEU A 17 -1.17 -13.60 25.81
CA LEU A 17 0.30 -13.76 25.73
C LEU A 17 1.04 -12.41 25.59
N PHE A 18 2.29 -12.40 26.08
CA PHE A 18 3.33 -11.37 25.90
C PHE A 18 3.04 -9.91 26.33
N LYS A 19 3.33 -9.60 27.60
CA LYS A 19 3.86 -8.28 27.99
C LYS A 19 5.33 -8.19 27.53
N TYR A 20 5.71 -7.13 26.82
CA TYR A 20 7.12 -6.73 26.65
C TYR A 20 7.33 -5.33 27.21
N ASN A 21 8.12 -5.24 28.28
CA ASN A 21 8.51 -3.97 28.91
C ASN A 21 9.77 -3.41 28.23
N TYR A 22 9.67 -2.29 27.52
CA TYR A 22 10.85 -1.51 27.13
C TYR A 22 11.17 -0.45 28.18
N LYS A 23 12.10 -0.75 29.09
CA LYS A 23 12.78 0.28 29.90
C LYS A 23 13.70 1.10 28.99
N LYS A 24 13.55 2.42 28.99
CA LYS A 24 14.38 3.35 28.21
C LYS A 24 15.59 3.80 29.04
N ASN A 25 16.65 2.99 29.06
CA ASN A 25 17.94 3.42 29.61
C ASN A 25 18.63 4.37 28.62
N PHE A 26 18.95 5.59 29.07
CA PHE A 26 19.87 6.47 28.34
C PHE A 26 21.30 6.18 28.76
N ILE A 27 22.22 6.08 27.79
CA ILE A 27 23.66 6.18 28.01
C ILE A 27 24.15 7.36 27.16
N LEU A 28 24.72 8.37 27.81
CA LEU A 28 25.20 9.60 27.19
C LEU A 28 26.69 9.45 26.79
N ASN A 29 26.95 9.06 25.54
CA ASN A 29 28.27 9.20 24.95
C ASN A 29 28.43 10.61 24.34
N ASN A 30 29.02 11.52 25.12
CA ASN A 30 29.38 12.87 24.68
C ASN A 30 30.59 12.85 23.74
N ASN A 31 30.38 13.02 22.44
CA ASN A 31 31.44 13.42 21.50
C ASN A 31 31.07 14.75 20.82
N LYS A 32 31.67 15.85 21.28
CA LYS A 32 31.60 17.15 20.61
C LYS A 32 32.54 17.15 19.41
N PHE A 33 32.02 17.33 18.21
CA PHE A 33 32.82 17.72 17.04
C PHE A 33 32.54 19.18 16.68
N PHE A 34 33.61 19.98 16.60
CA PHE A 34 33.54 21.42 16.32
C PHE A 34 33.40 21.70 14.81
N PHE A 35 32.56 22.67 14.45
CA PHE A 35 32.57 23.25 13.11
C PHE A 35 33.71 24.26 12.98
N GLN A 36 34.69 23.95 12.13
CA GLN A 36 35.80 24.87 11.82
C GLN A 36 35.43 25.78 10.64
N LYS A 37 35.26 27.09 10.90
CA LYS A 37 35.17 28.10 9.83
C LYS A 37 36.56 28.28 9.20
N ARG A 38 36.61 28.36 7.86
CA ARG A 38 37.78 28.88 7.14
C ARG A 38 37.60 30.38 6.94
N ASN A 39 38.63 31.16 7.25
CA ASN A 39 38.65 32.60 7.02
C ASN A 39 39.16 32.91 5.61
N LEU A 40 38.69 34.02 5.04
CA LEU A 40 39.38 34.76 3.97
C LEU A 40 39.69 36.16 4.50
N SER A 41 40.84 36.72 4.08
CA SER A 41 41.33 38.06 4.44
C SER A 41 41.22 39.00 3.22
N ASN A 42 41.32 40.33 3.32
CA ASN A 42 41.70 41.23 4.42
C ASN A 42 40.48 42.12 4.83
N SER A 43 40.49 43.39 5.27
CA SER A 43 41.53 44.43 5.49
C SER A 43 41.08 45.53 6.47
N THR A 44 42.06 46.34 6.90
CA THR A 44 42.03 47.76 7.37
C THR A 44 40.70 48.53 7.26
N ASN A 45 40.21 49.29 8.26
CA ASN A 45 40.90 50.06 9.32
C ASN A 45 40.04 50.31 10.60
N LEU A 46 40.62 51.05 11.57
CA LEU A 46 40.06 51.55 12.85
C LEU A 46 38.65 52.21 12.71
N LEU A 47 37.80 52.36 13.75
CA LEU A 47 38.05 52.76 15.16
C LEU A 47 36.89 52.35 16.12
N SER A 48 37.08 52.55 17.43
CA SER A 48 36.07 52.74 18.50
C SER A 48 35.09 51.60 18.90
N SER A 49 35.38 51.04 20.08
CA SER A 49 34.49 50.47 21.11
C SER A 49 32.95 50.53 20.95
N THR A 50 32.29 49.36 20.97
CA THR A 50 31.16 49.03 21.88
C THR A 50 30.79 47.53 21.77
N PRO A 51 30.33 46.86 22.83
CA PRO A 51 29.93 45.44 22.78
C PRO A 51 28.51 45.29 22.23
N LEU A 52 28.36 45.34 20.90
CA LEU A 52 27.04 45.35 20.25
C LEU A 52 26.35 43.96 20.31
N SER A 53 25.58 43.73 21.36
CA SER A 53 24.79 42.54 21.65
C SER A 53 23.53 42.40 20.77
N ASN A 54 23.73 42.39 19.44
CA ASN A 54 22.63 42.41 18.46
C ASN A 54 21.89 41.07 18.29
N ASN A 55 21.02 40.80 19.26
CA ASN A 55 19.62 40.41 19.07
C ASN A 55 19.29 39.66 17.74
N LEU A 56 19.59 38.37 17.65
CA LEU A 56 18.69 37.43 16.96
C LEU A 56 17.49 37.13 17.87
N LYS A 57 16.68 38.16 18.15
CA LYS A 57 15.38 38.01 18.79
C LYS A 57 14.44 37.30 17.82
N LEU A 58 14.44 35.98 17.88
CA LEU A 58 13.31 35.17 17.40
C LEU A 58 12.04 35.78 17.97
N ASN A 59 11.14 36.26 17.11
CA ASN A 59 9.92 36.92 17.56
C ASN A 59 8.95 35.88 18.14
N LEU A 60 9.10 35.64 19.44
CA LEU A 60 8.38 34.64 20.23
C LEU A 60 7.03 35.14 20.74
N LYS A 61 6.68 36.43 20.54
CA LYS A 61 5.41 37.00 21.00
C LYS A 61 4.19 36.45 20.25
N ASP A 62 4.36 36.14 18.97
CA ASP A 62 3.24 35.88 18.04
C ASP A 62 3.05 34.39 17.72
N LYS A 63 3.84 33.49 18.34
CA LYS A 63 3.72 32.03 18.16
C LYS A 63 2.92 31.43 19.32
N SER A 64 2.03 30.49 19.02
CA SER A 64 1.29 29.78 20.06
C SER A 64 2.25 29.01 20.98
N LYS A 65 1.92 28.98 22.28
CA LYS A 65 2.73 28.29 23.31
C LYS A 65 3.01 26.82 22.94
N VAL A 66 2.04 26.18 22.27
CA VAL A 66 2.10 24.79 21.77
C VAL A 66 3.20 24.61 20.72
N LEU A 67 3.35 25.55 19.78
CA LEU A 67 4.42 25.50 18.79
C LEU A 67 5.79 25.67 19.44
N VAL A 68 5.92 26.62 20.38
CA VAL A 68 7.18 26.86 21.09
C VAL A 68 7.61 25.61 21.87
N SER A 69 6.71 25.00 22.65
CA SER A 69 7.01 23.75 23.38
C SER A 69 7.39 22.60 22.43
N PHE A 70 6.66 22.43 21.32
CA PHE A 70 6.96 21.38 20.34
C PHE A 70 8.35 21.55 19.70
N THR A 71 8.71 22.78 19.30
CA THR A 71 10.03 23.05 18.72
C THR A 71 11.17 22.86 19.71
N LEU A 72 10.97 23.18 20.99
CA LEU A 72 11.97 22.95 22.04
C LEU A 72 12.14 21.44 22.34
N GLU A 73 11.04 20.70 22.49
CA GLU A 73 11.06 19.25 22.74
C GLU A 73 11.82 18.46 21.66
N HIS A 74 11.64 18.85 20.40
CA HIS A 74 12.26 18.19 19.25
C HIS A 74 13.59 18.85 18.80
N ASN A 75 14.09 19.85 19.53
CA ASN A 75 15.28 20.67 19.18
C ASN A 75 15.25 21.23 17.74
N LEU A 76 14.08 21.68 17.28
CA LEU A 76 13.87 22.17 15.91
C LEU A 76 14.03 23.69 15.82
N THR A 77 14.88 24.14 14.90
CA THR A 77 15.05 25.55 14.52
C THR A 77 14.50 25.78 13.09
N PRO A 78 13.17 25.79 12.88
CA PRO A 78 12.58 25.95 11.55
C PRO A 78 12.84 27.35 10.98
N VAL A 79 13.24 27.41 9.71
CA VAL A 79 13.53 28.65 8.97
C VAL A 79 12.26 29.50 8.82
N TYR A 80 11.12 28.86 8.53
CA TYR A 80 9.81 29.50 8.47
C TYR A 80 8.78 28.71 9.28
N SER A 81 7.84 29.41 9.91
CA SER A 81 6.73 28.83 10.67
C SER A 81 5.46 29.63 10.45
N TYR A 82 4.41 28.96 9.97
CA TYR A 82 3.12 29.56 9.64
C TYR A 82 2.03 28.92 10.49
N GLU A 83 1.29 29.76 11.22
CA GLU A 83 0.07 29.39 11.92
C GLU A 83 -1.17 29.88 11.16
N ASP A 84 -2.36 29.43 11.59
CA ASP A 84 -3.65 29.92 11.13
C ASP A 84 -3.82 29.88 9.60
N LEU A 85 -3.39 28.74 9.04
CA LEU A 85 -3.38 28.35 7.63
C LEU A 85 -4.75 28.46 6.89
N HIS A 86 -5.82 28.76 7.62
CA HIS A 86 -7.16 29.02 7.12
C HIS A 86 -7.34 30.45 6.59
N LEU A 87 -6.57 31.42 7.08
CA LEU A 87 -6.57 32.81 6.63
C LEU A 87 -6.02 32.94 5.19
N ASN A 88 -6.47 33.95 4.43
CA ASN A 88 -5.97 34.21 3.07
C ASN A 88 -4.56 34.80 3.13
N GLU A 89 -4.32 35.62 4.14
CA GLU A 89 -3.14 36.43 4.42
C GLU A 89 -1.93 35.50 4.63
N THR A 90 -2.09 34.51 5.53
CA THR A 90 -1.11 33.43 5.73
C THR A 90 -0.82 32.66 4.44
N ARG A 91 -1.85 32.33 3.65
CA ARG A 91 -1.68 31.56 2.39
C ARG A 91 -0.92 32.36 1.34
N ASN A 92 -1.19 33.66 1.22
CA ASN A 92 -0.46 34.58 0.36
C ASN A 92 1.00 34.76 0.84
N LYS A 93 1.22 34.83 2.16
CA LYS A 93 2.56 34.89 2.77
C LYS A 93 3.39 33.64 2.49
N ILE A 94 2.81 32.43 2.61
CA ILE A 94 3.47 31.18 2.20
C ILE A 94 3.80 31.22 0.70
N LEU A 95 2.90 31.73 -0.15
CA LEU A 95 3.15 31.81 -1.60
C LEU A 95 4.29 32.78 -1.95
N SER A 96 4.40 33.93 -1.28
CA SER A 96 5.46 34.91 -1.55
C SER A 96 6.81 34.49 -0.95
N GLU A 97 6.86 34.15 0.35
CA GLU A 97 8.11 33.83 1.06
C GLU A 97 8.75 32.52 0.58
N THR A 98 7.96 31.57 0.06
CA THR A 98 8.48 30.27 -0.44
C THR A 98 8.68 30.22 -1.96
N LYS A 99 8.47 31.34 -2.66
CA LYS A 99 8.62 31.43 -4.12
C LYS A 99 10.06 31.13 -4.54
N GLY A 100 10.23 30.16 -5.44
CA GLY A 100 11.55 29.72 -5.91
C GLY A 100 12.36 28.88 -4.91
N LEU A 101 11.92 28.69 -3.67
CA LEU A 101 12.67 27.92 -2.67
C LEU A 101 12.44 26.39 -2.78
N SER A 102 13.41 25.63 -2.29
CA SER A 102 13.39 24.15 -2.17
C SER A 102 13.79 23.76 -0.74
N GLY A 103 13.45 22.53 -0.30
CA GLY A 103 13.86 22.03 1.02
C GLY A 103 12.86 21.09 1.69
N VAL A 104 12.95 20.94 3.01
CA VAL A 104 12.11 20.02 3.81
C VAL A 104 11.07 20.80 4.62
N TYR A 105 9.81 20.36 4.57
CA TYR A 105 8.69 20.93 5.34
C TYR A 105 8.10 19.93 6.34
N LEU A 106 7.48 20.47 7.39
CA LEU A 106 6.74 19.73 8.41
C LEU A 106 5.33 20.31 8.56
N ILE A 107 4.33 19.43 8.65
CA ILE A 107 2.92 19.75 8.86
C ILE A 107 2.54 19.24 10.25
N LEU A 108 2.33 20.13 11.22
CA LEU A 108 2.00 19.79 12.61
C LEU A 108 0.50 19.93 12.87
N ASN A 109 -0.08 18.98 13.60
CA ASN A 109 -1.41 19.10 14.20
C ASN A 109 -1.31 19.66 15.63
N LYS A 110 -1.75 20.90 15.85
CA LYS A 110 -1.70 21.61 17.16
C LYS A 110 -2.50 20.92 18.27
N VAL A 111 -3.42 19.99 17.94
CA VAL A 111 -4.30 19.31 18.92
C VAL A 111 -3.77 17.95 19.37
N THR A 112 -3.05 17.22 18.51
CA THR A 112 -2.52 15.89 18.84
C THR A 112 -1.00 15.83 18.97
N LEU A 113 -0.29 16.87 18.49
CA LEU A 113 1.16 16.89 18.30
C LEU A 113 1.69 15.82 17.32
N ASP A 114 0.82 15.12 16.60
CA ASP A 114 1.21 14.32 15.43
C ASP A 114 1.67 15.25 14.29
N TYR A 115 2.61 14.79 13.47
CA TYR A 115 3.07 15.54 12.30
C TYR A 115 3.37 14.66 11.08
N TYR A 116 3.43 15.32 9.92
CA TYR A 116 3.87 14.79 8.63
C TYR A 116 5.11 15.55 8.14
N ILE A 117 6.08 14.87 7.53
CA ILE A 117 7.29 15.45 6.94
C ILE A 117 7.35 15.14 5.45
N GLY A 118 7.88 16.06 4.64
CA GLY A 118 8.19 15.82 3.23
C GLY A 118 9.07 16.90 2.60
N SER A 119 9.70 16.59 1.46
CA SER A 119 10.49 17.54 0.66
C SER A 119 9.65 18.31 -0.37
N ALA A 120 10.08 19.52 -0.71
CA ALA A 120 9.59 20.29 -1.86
C ALA A 120 10.76 20.62 -2.81
N SER A 121 10.59 20.31 -4.10
CA SER A 121 11.47 20.83 -5.14
C SER A 121 11.35 22.36 -5.24
N THR A 122 12.29 23.00 -5.93
CA THR A 122 12.31 24.44 -6.20
C THR A 122 10.94 24.96 -6.64
N GLY A 123 10.44 25.98 -5.92
CA GLY A 123 9.14 26.62 -6.14
C GLY A 123 7.91 25.80 -5.77
N ARG A 124 8.04 24.61 -5.16
CA ARG A 124 6.89 23.72 -4.88
C ARG A 124 6.39 23.67 -3.43
N PHE A 125 6.93 24.46 -2.51
CA PHE A 125 6.42 24.51 -1.12
C PHE A 125 4.92 24.83 -1.06
N PHE A 126 4.46 25.95 -1.63
CA PHE A 126 3.03 26.30 -1.67
C PHE A 126 2.17 25.24 -2.39
N ALA A 127 2.69 24.60 -3.44
CA ALA A 127 2.00 23.53 -4.14
C ALA A 127 1.87 22.26 -3.28
N ARG A 128 2.88 21.91 -2.47
CA ARG A 128 2.82 20.80 -1.50
C ARG A 128 1.87 21.12 -0.35
N PHE A 129 2.00 22.29 0.27
CA PHE A 129 1.05 22.84 1.25
C PHE A 129 -0.40 22.68 0.77
N SER A 130 -0.71 23.21 -0.42
CA SER A 130 -2.06 23.19 -0.99
C SER A 130 -2.56 21.77 -1.29
N ASN A 131 -1.71 20.89 -1.84
CA ASN A 131 -2.10 19.51 -2.14
C ASN A 131 -2.33 18.66 -0.87
N HIS A 132 -1.62 18.91 0.23
CA HIS A 132 -1.83 18.20 1.49
C HIS A 132 -3.02 18.75 2.29
N LEU A 133 -3.13 20.07 2.43
CA LEU A 133 -4.05 20.72 3.38
C LEU A 133 -5.34 21.30 2.76
N MET A 134 -5.34 21.63 1.46
CA MET A 134 -6.48 22.26 0.78
C MET A 134 -7.20 21.28 -0.15
N TYR A 135 -6.50 20.79 -1.18
CA TYR A 135 -7.09 19.94 -2.24
C TYR A 135 -7.08 18.46 -1.90
N PHE A 136 -6.43 18.08 -0.79
CA PHE A 136 -6.38 16.71 -0.28
C PHE A 136 -5.96 15.64 -1.32
N ARG A 137 -4.97 16.01 -2.15
CA ARG A 137 -4.30 15.17 -3.17
C ARG A 137 -2.99 14.53 -2.64
N GLY A 138 -2.46 15.02 -1.52
CA GLY A 138 -1.31 14.46 -0.80
C GLY A 138 -1.66 13.30 0.15
N SER A 139 -0.99 13.23 1.30
CA SER A 139 -1.16 12.14 2.28
C SER A 139 -2.61 11.95 2.72
N LYS A 140 -3.10 10.70 2.61
CA LYS A 140 -4.44 10.31 3.08
C LYS A 140 -4.59 10.48 4.60
N VAL A 141 -3.52 10.30 5.38
CA VAL A 141 -3.54 10.49 6.84
C VAL A 141 -3.78 11.96 7.17
N VAL A 142 -3.01 12.86 6.56
CA VAL A 142 -3.17 14.32 6.70
C VAL A 142 -4.57 14.76 6.28
N LYS A 143 -5.09 14.25 5.16
CA LYS A 143 -6.49 14.49 4.71
C LYS A 143 -7.53 14.14 5.77
N PHE A 144 -7.40 13.00 6.45
CA PHE A 144 -8.32 12.61 7.52
C PHE A 144 -8.13 13.45 8.79
N ALA A 145 -6.88 13.78 9.14
CA ALA A 145 -6.56 14.64 10.27
C ALA A 145 -7.15 16.05 10.10
N VAL A 146 -6.95 16.70 8.95
CA VAL A 146 -7.52 18.03 8.65
C VAL A 146 -9.05 18.01 8.65
N ARG A 147 -9.68 16.95 8.10
CA ARG A 147 -11.14 16.80 8.15
C ARG A 147 -11.68 16.65 9.58
N LYS A 148 -10.93 16.01 10.48
CA LYS A 148 -11.31 15.82 11.89
C LYS A 148 -11.06 17.07 12.74
N TYR A 149 -9.87 17.65 12.67
CA TYR A 149 -9.41 18.71 13.58
C TYR A 149 -9.59 20.14 13.03
N LYS A 150 -9.97 20.30 11.74
CA LYS A 150 -10.03 21.57 11.00
C LYS A 150 -8.66 22.20 10.76
N LEU A 151 -8.56 23.07 9.74
CA LEU A 151 -7.30 23.62 9.23
C LEU A 151 -6.63 24.64 10.16
N SER A 152 -7.40 25.40 10.94
CA SER A 152 -6.88 26.35 11.94
C SER A 152 -6.02 25.67 13.01
N ASN A 153 -6.27 24.38 13.27
CA ASN A 153 -5.50 23.56 14.19
C ASN A 153 -4.23 22.92 13.57
N PHE A 154 -3.78 23.40 12.41
CA PHE A 154 -2.51 22.99 11.81
C PHE A 154 -1.52 24.14 11.73
N ALA A 155 -0.24 23.80 11.77
CA ALA A 155 0.86 24.69 11.44
C ALA A 155 1.72 24.10 10.31
N PHE A 156 2.31 24.98 9.50
CA PHE A 156 3.21 24.61 8.41
C PHE A 156 4.60 25.17 8.70
N PHE A 157 5.61 24.32 8.66
CA PHE A 157 7.00 24.67 8.92
C PHE A 157 7.87 24.37 7.71
N ILE A 158 8.94 25.14 7.54
CA ILE A 158 10.08 24.77 6.70
C ILE A 158 11.26 24.54 7.64
N LEU A 159 11.77 23.31 7.65
CA LEU A 159 12.83 22.86 8.57
C LEU A 159 14.21 23.22 8.03
N GLU A 160 14.48 22.86 6.77
CA GLU A 160 15.74 23.08 6.07
C GLU A 160 15.44 23.65 4.67
N LEU A 161 16.20 24.66 4.24
CA LEU A 161 16.22 25.11 2.85
C LEU A 161 17.34 24.38 2.10
N PHE A 162 17.01 23.80 0.95
CA PHE A 162 17.98 23.15 0.08
C PHE A 162 18.56 24.18 -0.90
N PRO A 163 19.89 24.41 -0.90
CA PRO A 163 20.51 25.59 -1.52
C PRO A 163 20.66 25.50 -3.04
N GLU A 164 20.64 24.30 -3.62
CA GLU A 164 20.74 24.10 -5.07
C GLU A 164 19.34 24.15 -5.72
N ILE A 165 19.27 24.61 -6.97
CA ILE A 165 18.06 24.44 -7.80
C ILE A 165 17.88 22.94 -8.07
N VAL A 166 16.69 22.41 -7.83
CA VAL A 166 16.40 20.98 -7.85
C VAL A 166 16.15 20.51 -9.28
N ASN A 167 17.14 19.80 -9.83
CA ASN A 167 17.11 19.12 -11.11
C ASN A 167 16.87 17.60 -10.91
N LYS A 168 16.93 16.81 -11.99
CA LYS A 168 16.66 15.36 -11.93
C LYS A 168 17.71 14.57 -11.13
N GLU A 169 18.93 15.08 -11.04
CA GLU A 169 20.10 14.39 -10.48
C GLU A 169 20.29 14.72 -9.00
N ASN A 170 20.31 16.02 -8.65
CA ASN A 170 20.45 16.46 -7.27
C ASN A 170 19.18 16.29 -6.43
N ASN A 171 18.02 15.99 -7.03
CA ASN A 171 16.81 15.59 -6.32
C ASN A 171 17.04 14.38 -5.40
N LYS A 172 18.05 13.53 -5.65
CA LYS A 172 18.44 12.51 -4.68
C LYS A 172 18.90 13.14 -3.34
N LYS A 173 19.79 14.14 -3.36
CA LYS A 173 20.26 14.86 -2.16
C LYS A 173 19.09 15.42 -1.34
N LEU A 174 18.05 15.94 -2.02
CA LEU A 174 16.84 16.47 -1.38
C LEU A 174 16.01 15.36 -0.71
N ILE A 175 15.90 14.19 -1.34
CA ILE A 175 15.25 13.00 -0.74
C ILE A 175 16.09 12.49 0.44
N ASP A 176 17.42 12.47 0.35
CA ASP A 176 18.32 12.08 1.44
C ASP A 176 18.14 13.01 2.68
N ARG A 177 17.83 14.31 2.47
CA ARG A 177 17.46 15.24 3.55
C ARG A 177 16.07 14.97 4.15
N GLU A 178 15.08 14.65 3.33
CA GLU A 178 13.77 14.19 3.84
C GLU A 178 13.95 12.92 4.69
N ASP A 179 14.75 11.97 4.21
CA ASP A 179 14.99 10.67 4.85
C ASP A 179 15.69 10.81 6.21
N PHE A 180 16.66 11.73 6.32
CA PHE A 180 17.27 12.13 7.59
C PHE A 180 16.20 12.59 8.60
N TYR A 181 15.34 13.54 8.22
CA TYR A 181 14.29 14.02 9.12
C TYR A 181 13.22 12.95 9.44
N LEU A 182 12.89 12.05 8.51
CA LEU A 182 12.01 10.90 8.78
C LEU A 182 12.61 9.98 9.83
N LYS A 183 13.90 9.64 9.71
CA LYS A 183 14.60 8.70 10.59
C LYS A 183 14.94 9.30 11.97
N THR A 184 15.17 10.61 12.04
CA THR A 184 15.41 11.32 13.31
C THR A 184 14.13 11.60 14.10
N LEU A 185 13.02 11.93 13.44
CA LEU A 185 11.79 12.39 14.11
C LEU A 185 10.66 11.35 14.17
N LEU A 186 10.66 10.36 13.28
CA LEU A 186 9.65 9.27 13.23
C LEU A 186 8.17 9.77 13.16
N PRO A 187 7.81 10.64 12.19
CA PRO A 187 6.52 11.33 12.10
C PRO A 187 5.30 10.39 11.97
N ASN A 188 4.29 10.60 12.82
CA ASN A 188 3.10 9.76 12.94
C ASN A 188 2.20 9.70 11.67
N TYR A 189 2.27 10.72 10.80
CA TYR A 189 1.42 10.82 9.61
C TYR A 189 2.11 10.36 8.30
N ASN A 190 3.37 9.94 8.36
CA ASN A 190 4.06 9.30 7.24
C ASN A 190 3.80 7.78 7.27
N ILE A 191 3.36 7.23 6.13
CA ILE A 191 3.11 5.78 5.99
C ILE A 191 4.39 5.04 5.60
N LEU A 192 5.29 5.71 4.88
CA LEU A 192 6.61 5.20 4.52
C LEU A 192 7.62 5.65 5.58
N THR A 193 8.48 4.74 6.01
CA THR A 193 9.61 4.98 6.92
C THR A 193 10.85 5.52 6.21
N GLU A 194 10.81 5.57 4.88
CA GLU A 194 11.89 6.04 4.00
C GLU A 194 11.32 7.06 3.02
N ALA A 195 12.13 8.05 2.63
CA ALA A 195 11.70 9.14 1.78
C ALA A 195 11.52 8.74 0.30
N GLY A 196 10.68 9.50 -0.41
CA GLY A 196 10.45 9.33 -1.84
C GLY A 196 9.17 8.57 -2.19
N SER A 197 9.26 7.65 -3.16
CA SER A 197 8.09 6.98 -3.76
C SER A 197 7.92 5.55 -3.24
N SER A 198 6.67 5.11 -3.08
CA SER A 198 6.35 3.70 -2.84
C SER A 198 6.58 2.79 -4.06
N PHE A 199 7.01 3.35 -5.20
CA PHE A 199 7.37 2.58 -6.39
C PHE A 199 8.58 1.68 -6.10
N GLY A 200 8.36 0.36 -6.08
CA GLY A 200 9.37 -0.64 -5.71
C GLY A 200 9.26 -1.18 -4.28
N TYR A 201 8.43 -0.56 -3.42
CA TYR A 201 8.16 -1.07 -2.08
C TYR A 201 7.56 -2.49 -2.14
N LYS A 202 8.16 -3.42 -1.37
CA LYS A 202 7.68 -4.79 -1.22
C LYS A 202 7.15 -4.97 0.20
N HIS A 203 5.90 -5.42 0.34
CA HIS A 203 5.31 -5.74 1.63
C HIS A 203 6.19 -6.71 2.43
N THR A 204 6.36 -6.45 3.73
CA THR A 204 7.07 -7.36 4.66
C THR A 204 6.37 -8.72 4.71
N GLU A 205 7.06 -9.79 5.13
CA GLU A 205 6.40 -11.09 5.27
C GLU A 205 5.25 -11.04 6.30
N ILE A 206 5.41 -10.27 7.37
CA ILE A 206 4.37 -10.02 8.37
C ILE A 206 3.12 -9.40 7.71
N ASP A 207 3.30 -8.43 6.80
CA ASP A 207 2.17 -7.79 6.12
C ASP A 207 1.59 -8.67 5.02
N ARG A 208 2.40 -9.49 4.33
CA ARG A 208 1.90 -10.53 3.42
C ARG A 208 1.04 -11.56 4.18
N ILE A 209 1.43 -11.95 5.39
CA ILE A 209 0.64 -12.81 6.27
C ILE A 209 -0.67 -12.13 6.68
N LYS A 210 -0.64 -10.87 7.16
CA LYS A 210 -1.87 -10.09 7.48
C LYS A 210 -2.80 -9.92 6.28
N MET A 211 -2.27 -9.74 5.08
CA MET A 211 -3.07 -9.69 3.85
C MET A 211 -3.68 -11.06 3.54
N LYS A 212 -2.94 -12.16 3.74
CA LYS A 212 -3.40 -13.53 3.50
C LYS A 212 -4.47 -13.99 4.51
N THR A 213 -4.36 -13.65 5.80
CA THR A 213 -5.37 -14.00 6.82
C THR A 213 -6.73 -13.36 6.55
N ASN A 214 -6.75 -12.14 5.96
CA ASN A 214 -7.97 -11.50 5.48
C ASN A 214 -8.71 -12.30 4.37
N TYR A 215 -8.07 -13.27 3.73
CA TYR A 215 -8.69 -14.20 2.76
C TYR A 215 -8.97 -15.59 3.35
N SER A 216 -9.38 -15.65 4.63
CA SER A 216 -9.75 -16.88 5.33
C SER A 216 -10.79 -17.74 4.58
N LEU A 217 -10.79 -19.05 4.89
CA LEU A 217 -11.77 -19.99 4.33
C LEU A 217 -13.20 -19.59 4.70
N GLU A 218 -13.42 -19.14 5.93
CA GLU A 218 -14.70 -18.60 6.42
C GLU A 218 -15.19 -17.43 5.57
N ARG A 219 -14.32 -16.45 5.27
CA ARG A 219 -14.67 -15.31 4.41
C ARG A 219 -15.02 -15.78 3.00
N ARG A 220 -14.29 -16.76 2.46
CA ARG A 220 -14.57 -17.37 1.15
C ARG A 220 -15.94 -18.04 1.12
N ILE A 221 -16.27 -18.82 2.16
CA ILE A 221 -17.58 -19.46 2.32
C ILE A 221 -18.68 -18.41 2.46
N LYS A 222 -18.48 -17.37 3.28
CA LYS A 222 -19.44 -16.26 3.47
C LYS A 222 -19.73 -15.52 2.16
N ILE A 223 -18.70 -15.21 1.37
CA ILE A 223 -18.85 -14.59 0.04
C ILE A 223 -19.54 -15.54 -0.96
N GLY A 224 -19.25 -16.84 -0.91
CA GLY A 224 -19.97 -17.85 -1.71
C GLY A 224 -21.46 -17.90 -1.36
N ASN A 225 -21.80 -17.96 -0.07
CA ASN A 225 -23.17 -17.99 0.42
C ASN A 225 -23.95 -16.72 0.07
N LEU A 226 -23.32 -15.53 0.11
CA LEU A 226 -23.94 -14.27 -0.31
C LEU A 226 -24.35 -14.23 -1.80
N ASN A 227 -23.85 -15.16 -2.62
CA ASN A 227 -24.19 -15.30 -4.04
C ASN A 227 -25.01 -16.57 -4.35
N LYS A 228 -25.16 -17.48 -3.37
CA LYS A 228 -25.92 -18.72 -3.53
C LYS A 228 -27.42 -18.41 -3.67
N GLY A 229 -28.08 -19.01 -4.65
CA GLY A 229 -29.51 -18.79 -4.92
C GLY A 229 -29.86 -17.49 -5.63
N LYS A 230 -28.91 -16.59 -5.91
CA LYS A 230 -29.15 -15.38 -6.70
C LYS A 230 -29.16 -15.69 -8.20
N ASN A 231 -30.24 -15.32 -8.87
CA ASN A 231 -30.32 -15.33 -10.33
C ASN A 231 -29.63 -14.10 -10.93
N LEU A 232 -28.98 -14.27 -12.08
CA LEU A 232 -28.44 -13.16 -12.87
C LEU A 232 -29.54 -12.48 -13.69
N SER A 233 -29.41 -11.19 -13.97
CA SER A 233 -30.35 -10.49 -14.86
C SER A 233 -30.34 -11.08 -16.27
N THR A 234 -31.46 -10.94 -16.98
CA THR A 234 -31.60 -11.33 -18.40
C THR A 234 -30.50 -10.74 -19.26
N GLU A 235 -30.23 -9.45 -19.10
CA GLU A 235 -29.15 -8.70 -19.76
C GLU A 235 -27.74 -9.23 -19.43
N THR A 236 -27.48 -9.63 -18.18
CA THR A 236 -26.21 -10.28 -17.82
C THR A 236 -26.09 -11.62 -18.54
N ARG A 237 -27.20 -12.38 -18.62
CA ARG A 237 -27.26 -13.70 -19.25
C ARG A 237 -27.10 -13.64 -20.77
N THR A 238 -27.60 -12.60 -21.46
CA THR A 238 -27.36 -12.39 -22.90
C THR A 238 -25.90 -12.04 -23.16
N LYS A 239 -25.35 -11.05 -22.46
CA LYS A 239 -23.92 -10.66 -22.57
C LYS A 239 -22.97 -11.85 -22.32
N MET A 240 -23.28 -12.70 -21.33
CA MET A 240 -22.53 -13.94 -21.09
C MET A 240 -22.68 -14.96 -22.23
N ARG A 241 -23.88 -15.11 -22.83
CA ARG A 241 -24.13 -15.99 -23.98
C ARG A 241 -23.37 -15.51 -25.22
N GLU A 242 -23.42 -14.23 -25.54
CA GLU A 242 -22.71 -13.61 -26.65
C GLU A 242 -21.19 -13.81 -26.54
N LYS A 243 -20.60 -13.54 -25.36
CA LYS A 243 -19.18 -13.79 -25.09
C LYS A 243 -18.80 -15.27 -25.03
N ALA A 244 -19.75 -16.19 -24.84
CA ALA A 244 -19.52 -17.63 -24.91
C ALA A 244 -19.63 -18.20 -26.35
N LEU A 245 -20.45 -17.58 -27.21
CA LEU A 245 -20.61 -17.94 -28.61
C LEU A 245 -19.49 -17.37 -29.49
N SER A 246 -19.13 -16.10 -29.29
CA SER A 246 -18.01 -15.43 -29.99
C SER A 246 -16.61 -15.92 -29.58
N ARG A 247 -16.52 -16.88 -28.65
CA ARG A 247 -15.26 -17.43 -28.16
C ARG A 247 -14.75 -18.53 -29.09
N ASP A 248 -13.84 -18.15 -29.97
CA ASP A 248 -13.03 -19.07 -30.78
C ASP A 248 -12.42 -20.18 -29.90
N ARG A 249 -12.84 -21.42 -30.15
CA ARG A 249 -12.37 -22.60 -29.41
C ARG A 249 -11.14 -23.24 -30.03
N THR A 250 -10.80 -22.91 -31.28
CA THR A 250 -9.62 -23.44 -31.96
C THR A 250 -8.34 -22.79 -31.43
N LYS A 251 -8.42 -21.50 -31.04
CA LYS A 251 -7.32 -20.74 -30.44
C LYS A 251 -7.11 -20.98 -28.93
N LEU A 252 -7.81 -21.95 -28.32
CA LEU A 252 -7.62 -22.31 -26.91
C LEU A 252 -6.33 -23.13 -26.71
N LYS A 253 -5.18 -22.44 -26.68
CA LYS A 253 -3.90 -23.01 -26.21
C LYS A 253 -3.97 -23.34 -24.71
N LEU A 254 -4.47 -24.53 -24.40
CA LEU A 254 -4.54 -25.09 -23.06
C LEU A 254 -3.16 -25.66 -22.68
N SER A 255 -2.66 -25.36 -21.48
CA SER A 255 -1.39 -25.93 -21.01
C SER A 255 -1.55 -27.41 -20.62
N GLU A 256 -0.50 -28.21 -20.74
CA GLU A 256 -0.51 -29.64 -20.40
C GLU A 256 -1.06 -29.90 -19.00
N LYS A 257 -0.62 -29.11 -18.00
CA LYS A 257 -1.12 -29.16 -16.61
C LYS A 257 -2.64 -28.92 -16.51
N SER A 258 -3.21 -28.10 -17.38
CA SER A 258 -4.66 -27.85 -17.41
C SER A 258 -5.43 -28.88 -18.24
N LEU A 259 -4.82 -29.46 -19.30
CA LEU A 259 -5.36 -30.63 -20.00
C LEU A 259 -5.43 -31.86 -19.07
N LEU A 260 -4.37 -32.14 -18.31
CA LEU A 260 -4.32 -33.18 -17.28
C LEU A 260 -5.36 -32.94 -16.16
N ASN A 261 -5.65 -31.69 -15.80
CA ASN A 261 -6.70 -31.39 -14.83
C ASN A 261 -8.12 -31.69 -15.37
N LEU A 262 -8.34 -31.63 -16.69
CA LEU A 262 -9.61 -32.05 -17.29
C LEU A 262 -9.80 -33.57 -17.26
N THR A 263 -8.71 -34.35 -17.38
CA THR A 263 -8.79 -35.83 -17.40
C THR A 263 -8.79 -36.47 -16.01
N LYS A 264 -8.33 -35.79 -14.95
CA LYS A 264 -8.33 -36.33 -13.56
C LYS A 264 -9.66 -36.94 -13.10
N ASN A 265 -10.79 -36.40 -13.58
CA ASN A 265 -12.13 -36.85 -13.20
C ASN A 265 -12.77 -37.80 -14.22
N SER A 266 -12.06 -38.25 -15.27
CA SER A 266 -12.59 -39.26 -16.18
C SER A 266 -12.57 -40.64 -15.52
N LYS A 267 -13.68 -41.39 -15.68
CA LYS A 267 -13.74 -42.80 -15.29
C LYS A 267 -13.18 -43.64 -16.44
N ALA A 268 -12.16 -44.44 -16.12
CA ALA A 268 -11.60 -45.42 -17.04
C ALA A 268 -12.51 -46.65 -17.16
N LEU A 269 -12.42 -47.37 -18.27
CA LEU A 269 -13.30 -48.48 -18.60
C LEU A 269 -12.58 -49.54 -19.43
N ILE A 270 -13.06 -50.78 -19.34
CA ILE A 270 -12.64 -51.90 -20.18
C ILE A 270 -13.80 -52.26 -21.12
N LEU A 271 -13.47 -52.48 -22.38
CA LEU A 271 -14.32 -53.18 -23.33
C LEU A 271 -13.88 -54.65 -23.39
N PHE A 272 -14.83 -55.55 -23.27
CA PHE A 272 -14.66 -56.99 -23.52
C PHE A 272 -15.42 -57.36 -24.79
N ASN A 273 -14.99 -58.40 -25.48
CA ASN A 273 -15.80 -59.09 -26.49
C ASN A 273 -16.97 -59.84 -25.81
N LEU A 274 -17.83 -60.50 -26.59
CA LEU A 274 -18.89 -61.34 -26.03
C LEU A 274 -18.31 -62.55 -25.28
N ASP A 275 -17.18 -63.07 -25.77
CA ASP A 275 -16.42 -64.21 -25.25
C ASP A 275 -15.57 -63.86 -24.01
N LEU A 276 -15.87 -62.73 -23.35
CA LEU A 276 -15.18 -62.16 -22.18
C LEU A 276 -13.68 -61.87 -22.34
N THR A 277 -13.10 -62.07 -23.52
CA THR A 277 -11.74 -61.61 -23.85
C THR A 277 -11.66 -60.07 -23.83
N ILE A 278 -10.54 -59.51 -23.37
CA ILE A 278 -10.34 -58.06 -23.30
C ILE A 278 -10.13 -57.52 -24.73
N PHE A 279 -10.98 -56.57 -25.13
CA PHE A 279 -10.83 -55.84 -26.39
C PHE A 279 -9.94 -54.59 -26.23
N GLY A 280 -10.01 -53.93 -25.07
CA GLY A 280 -9.13 -52.81 -24.75
C GLY A 280 -9.55 -52.00 -23.53
N GLU A 281 -8.57 -51.32 -22.93
CA GLU A 281 -8.76 -50.40 -21.81
C GLU A 281 -8.66 -48.94 -22.25
N TYR A 282 -9.50 -48.08 -21.68
CA TYR A 282 -9.59 -46.67 -22.07
C TYR A 282 -9.72 -45.78 -20.83
N LYS A 283 -8.96 -44.68 -20.80
CA LYS A 283 -8.92 -43.72 -19.68
C LYS A 283 -10.18 -42.85 -19.61
N SER A 284 -10.97 -42.82 -20.70
CA SER A 284 -12.26 -42.10 -20.73
C SER A 284 -13.31 -42.71 -21.68
N LEU A 285 -14.58 -42.45 -21.39
CA LEU A 285 -15.72 -42.73 -22.29
C LEU A 285 -15.55 -42.13 -23.70
N THR A 286 -14.90 -40.97 -23.81
CA THR A 286 -14.62 -40.25 -25.06
C THR A 286 -13.55 -40.92 -25.92
N GLU A 287 -12.62 -41.64 -25.30
CA GLU A 287 -11.52 -42.35 -25.96
C GLU A 287 -12.02 -43.69 -26.50
N ALA A 288 -12.72 -44.46 -25.66
CA ALA A 288 -13.43 -45.68 -26.05
C ALA A 288 -14.40 -45.42 -27.21
N ALA A 289 -15.22 -44.35 -27.12
CA ALA A 289 -16.19 -43.98 -28.15
C ALA A 289 -15.55 -43.71 -29.53
N LYS A 290 -14.32 -43.18 -29.56
CA LYS A 290 -13.56 -43.04 -30.82
C LYS A 290 -13.10 -44.42 -31.33
N ALA A 291 -12.49 -45.23 -30.46
CA ALA A 291 -11.88 -46.52 -30.85
C ALA A 291 -12.87 -47.48 -31.51
N ILE A 292 -14.10 -47.63 -30.98
CA ILE A 292 -15.15 -48.48 -31.57
C ILE A 292 -16.13 -47.73 -32.49
N ASN A 293 -15.77 -46.51 -32.90
CA ASN A 293 -16.55 -45.57 -33.70
C ASN A 293 -18.05 -45.54 -33.32
N CYS A 294 -18.35 -44.89 -32.19
CA CYS A 294 -19.73 -44.70 -31.71
C CYS A 294 -19.91 -43.40 -30.91
N ASN A 295 -21.16 -43.04 -30.62
CA ASN A 295 -21.44 -41.90 -29.75
C ASN A 295 -21.18 -42.25 -28.26
N VAL A 296 -20.62 -41.32 -27.48
CA VAL A 296 -20.45 -41.43 -26.02
C VAL A 296 -21.77 -41.72 -25.29
N LYS A 297 -22.90 -41.19 -25.80
CA LYS A 297 -24.25 -41.50 -25.29
C LYS A 297 -24.57 -43.00 -25.37
N THR A 298 -24.09 -43.70 -26.40
CA THR A 298 -24.33 -45.14 -26.60
C THR A 298 -23.61 -45.97 -25.55
N ILE A 299 -22.35 -45.65 -25.22
CA ILE A 299 -21.60 -46.31 -24.14
C ILE A 299 -22.26 -46.05 -22.78
N ARG A 300 -22.65 -44.79 -22.52
CA ARG A 300 -23.37 -44.43 -21.28
C ARG A 300 -24.67 -45.20 -21.12
N ARG A 301 -25.45 -45.37 -22.20
CA ARG A 301 -26.70 -46.15 -22.20
C ARG A 301 -26.46 -47.65 -22.01
N ALA A 302 -25.39 -48.21 -22.60
CA ALA A 302 -25.00 -49.60 -22.35
C ALA A 302 -24.69 -49.82 -20.86
N LEU A 303 -23.87 -48.95 -20.25
CA LEU A 303 -23.49 -49.01 -18.83
C LEU A 303 -24.66 -48.92 -17.84
N THR A 304 -25.79 -48.32 -18.22
CA THR A 304 -27.03 -48.27 -17.42
C THR A 304 -27.92 -49.51 -17.57
N THR A 305 -27.62 -50.44 -18.49
CA THR A 305 -28.39 -51.70 -18.63
C THR A 305 -27.74 -52.84 -17.85
N ASN A 306 -28.54 -53.72 -17.26
CA ASN A 306 -28.04 -54.86 -16.46
C ASN A 306 -27.06 -55.75 -17.26
N LYS A 307 -27.34 -55.98 -18.56
CA LYS A 307 -26.49 -56.79 -19.44
C LYS A 307 -25.20 -56.08 -19.89
N LYS A 308 -25.13 -54.75 -19.80
CA LYS A 308 -23.97 -53.90 -20.20
C LYS A 308 -23.48 -54.09 -21.64
N ILE A 309 -24.32 -54.61 -22.53
CA ILE A 309 -24.01 -54.90 -23.93
C ILE A 309 -24.01 -53.61 -24.77
N LEU A 310 -23.00 -53.47 -25.62
CA LEU A 310 -22.78 -52.35 -26.53
C LEU A 310 -22.64 -52.84 -27.98
N LYS A 311 -23.38 -52.21 -28.90
CA LYS A 311 -23.44 -52.53 -30.34
C LYS A 311 -23.71 -54.02 -30.66
N ARG A 312 -24.26 -54.81 -29.71
CA ARG A 312 -24.38 -56.28 -29.75
C ARG A 312 -23.05 -57.03 -29.98
N ARG A 313 -21.90 -56.40 -29.68
CA ARG A 313 -20.56 -56.95 -29.95
C ARG A 313 -19.59 -56.86 -28.77
N PHE A 314 -19.84 -55.95 -27.83
CA PHE A 314 -18.95 -55.70 -26.69
C PHE A 314 -19.72 -55.65 -25.37
N ILE A 315 -19.04 -55.94 -24.27
CA ILE A 315 -19.53 -55.74 -22.89
C ILE A 315 -18.69 -54.63 -22.25
N VAL A 316 -19.35 -53.66 -21.61
CA VAL A 316 -18.68 -52.48 -21.01
C VAL A 316 -18.64 -52.59 -19.49
N LYS A 317 -17.47 -52.46 -18.88
CA LYS A 317 -17.33 -52.28 -17.43
C LYS A 317 -16.46 -51.07 -17.13
N PHE A 318 -16.79 -50.29 -16.09
CA PHE A 318 -15.84 -49.32 -15.54
C PHE A 318 -14.72 -50.07 -14.84
N ILE A 319 -13.52 -49.50 -14.86
CA ILE A 319 -12.44 -49.87 -13.93
C ILE A 319 -12.84 -49.25 -12.59
N ASN A 320 -13.00 -50.09 -11.56
CA ASN A 320 -13.11 -49.59 -10.18
C ASN A 320 -11.74 -49.04 -9.75
N LYS A 321 -11.76 -47.89 -9.09
CA LYS A 321 -10.61 -47.32 -8.37
C LYS A 321 -10.78 -47.60 -6.88
#